data_AF-A0A4U9DFF4-F1
#
_entry.id   AF-A0A4U9DFF4-F1
#
_cell.length_a   1.000
_cell.length_b   1.000
_cell.length_c   1.000
_cell.angle_alpha   90.00
_cell.angle_beta   90.00
_cell.angle_gamma   90.00
#
_symmetry.space_group_name_H-M   'P 1'
#
loop_
_entity.id
_entity.type
_entity.pdbx_description
1 polymer ?
#
loop_
_entity_poly.entity_id
_entity_poly.type
_entity_poly.pdbx_seq_one_letter_code
_entity_poly.pdbx_strand_id
1 'polypeptide(L)'
;MNRVIVSVVAIMLLASATALPFVLNAGFGKAPQGAQLSLVEQSPHYHDGQFHNQLPTPGFTGQKNMLAAWWDFLVTKRENARPQQPLPLVNTDLPASRRGRTRWCGSATPPGFCSWRASAS
;
A
#
# COMPACT_ATOMS: atom_id res chain seq x y z
N MET A 1 -24.02 31.44 -17.90
CA MET A 1 -22.82 31.37 -17.03
C MET A 1 -23.16 30.84 -15.63
N ASN A 2 -24.09 31.44 -14.89
CA ASN A 2 -24.43 31.04 -13.51
C ASN A 2 -24.88 29.58 -13.37
N ARG A 3 -25.64 29.05 -14.34
CA ARG A 3 -26.08 27.63 -14.31
C ARG A 3 -24.93 26.62 -14.42
N VAL A 4 -23.92 26.95 -15.23
CA VAL A 4 -22.73 26.10 -15.39
C VAL A 4 -21.88 26.15 -14.12
N ILE A 5 -21.70 27.33 -13.54
CA ILE A 5 -20.98 27.51 -12.27
C ILE A 5 -21.65 26.71 -11.14
N VAL A 6 -22.98 26.83 -11.00
CA VAL A 6 -23.75 26.07 -10.00
C VAL A 6 -23.60 24.56 -10.21
N SER A 7 -23.63 24.10 -11.46
CA SER A 7 -23.47 22.67 -11.78
C SER A 7 -22.06 22.16 -11.46
N VAL A 8 -21.00 22.91 -11.78
CA VAL A 8 -19.62 22.55 -11.46
C VAL A 8 -19.39 22.50 -9.95
N VAL A 9 -19.91 23.49 -9.21
CA VAL A 9 -19.81 23.54 -7.74
C VAL A 9 -20.56 22.37 -7.10
N ALA A 10 -21.74 22.01 -7.62
CA ALA A 10 -22.49 20.86 -7.14
C ALA A 10 -21.73 19.53 -7.34
N ILE A 11 -21.08 19.36 -8.51
CA ILE A 11 -20.26 18.17 -8.80
C ILE A 11 -19.05 18.10 -7.87
N MET A 12 -18.35 19.22 -7.64
CA MET A 12 -17.23 19.32 -6.70
C MET A 12 -17.64 18.96 -5.27
N LEU A 13 -18.81 19.44 -4.81
CA LEU A 13 -19.36 19.11 -3.49
C LEU A 13 -19.67 17.60 -3.37
N LEU A 14 -20.29 17.01 -4.39
CA LEU A 14 -20.59 15.57 -4.41
C LEU A 14 -19.33 14.70 -4.40
N ALA A 15 -18.32 15.06 -5.20
CA ALA A 15 -17.04 14.37 -5.24
C ALA A 15 -16.32 14.45 -3.88
N SER A 16 -16.33 15.63 -3.26
CA SER A 16 -15.71 15.83 -1.94
C SER A 16 -16.41 15.02 -0.86
N ALA A 17 -17.75 15.05 -0.83
CA ALA A 17 -18.56 14.32 0.15
C ALA A 17 -18.33 12.80 0.12
N THR A 18 -17.98 12.24 -1.04
CA THR A 18 -17.72 10.81 -1.22
C THR A 18 -16.25 10.44 -1.00
N ALA A 19 -15.30 11.28 -1.44
CA ALA A 19 -13.87 10.99 -1.33
C ALA A 19 -13.28 11.24 0.07
N LEU A 20 -13.71 12.31 0.75
CA LEU A 20 -13.21 12.66 2.09
C LEU A 20 -13.33 11.53 3.11
N PRO A 21 -14.50 10.89 3.31
CA PRO A 21 -14.62 9.81 4.29
C PRO A 21 -13.80 8.57 3.90
N PHE A 22 -13.49 8.35 2.61
CA PHE A 22 -12.61 7.27 2.18
C PHE A 22 -11.15 7.56 2.49
N VAL A 23 -10.66 8.78 2.19
CA VAL A 23 -9.27 9.20 2.45
C VAL A 23 -9.02 9.33 3.95
N LEU A 24 -10.00 9.85 4.70
CA LEU A 24 -9.93 10.00 6.16
C LEU A 24 -10.33 8.73 6.91
N ASN A 25 -10.68 7.65 6.20
CA ASN A 25 -11.00 6.39 6.84
C ASN A 25 -9.76 5.87 7.57
N ALA A 26 -9.92 5.52 8.85
CA ALA A 26 -8.86 5.01 9.73
C ALA A 26 -8.32 3.62 9.34
N GLY A 27 -8.66 3.13 8.14
CA GLY A 27 -8.13 1.93 7.51
C GLY A 27 -6.76 2.13 6.83
N PHE A 28 -6.34 3.39 6.60
CA PHE A 28 -4.94 3.67 6.31
C PHE A 28 -4.14 3.56 7.61
N GLY A 29 -3.02 2.84 7.55
CA GLY A 29 -2.28 2.33 8.70
C GLY A 29 -2.26 3.30 9.89
N LYS A 30 -2.95 2.91 10.98
CA LYS A 30 -2.88 3.65 12.24
C LYS A 30 -1.43 3.63 12.72
N ALA A 31 -0.94 4.78 13.17
CA ALA A 31 0.31 4.81 13.92
C ALA A 31 0.25 3.77 15.06
N PRO A 32 1.31 3.00 15.30
CA PRO A 32 1.33 2.02 16.37
C PRO A 32 1.03 2.72 17.70
N GLN A 33 0.07 2.20 18.47
CA GLN A 33 -0.35 2.77 19.76
C GLN A 33 -0.15 1.74 20.87
N GLY A 34 0.18 2.23 22.08
CA GLY A 34 0.35 1.38 23.26
C GLY A 34 1.53 0.41 23.15
N ALA A 35 1.31 -0.87 23.44
CA ALA A 35 2.36 -1.89 23.50
C ALA A 35 3.15 -2.07 22.19
N GLN A 36 2.54 -1.75 21.04
CA GLN A 36 3.23 -1.78 19.75
C GLN A 36 4.22 -0.62 19.57
N LEU A 37 3.93 0.53 20.18
CA LEU A 37 4.79 1.72 20.13
C LEU A 37 6.08 1.46 20.93
N SER A 38 5.96 0.84 22.10
CA SER A 38 7.12 0.47 22.94
C SER A 38 8.07 -0.51 22.25
N LEU A 39 7.57 -1.41 21.40
CA LEU A 39 8.41 -2.31 20.60
C LEU A 39 9.18 -1.57 19.50
N VAL A 40 8.56 -0.55 18.90
CA VAL A 40 9.21 0.28 17.89
C VAL A 40 10.25 1.18 18.53
N GLU A 41 9.96 1.75 19.71
CA GLU A 41 10.89 2.56 20.51
C GLU A 41 12.12 1.79 21.00
N GLN A 42 11.97 0.48 21.26
CA GLN A 42 13.10 -0.39 21.60
C GLN A 42 14.05 -0.65 20.43
N SER A 43 13.66 -0.30 19.20
CA SER A 43 14.53 -0.52 18.05
C SER A 43 15.70 0.47 18.07
N PRO A 44 16.94 0.04 17.74
CA PRO A 44 18.11 0.93 17.69
C PRO A 44 18.00 2.09 16.68
N HIS A 45 17.00 2.02 15.81
CA HIS A 45 16.77 2.97 14.73
C HIS A 45 15.67 3.99 15.05
N TYR A 46 15.01 3.88 16.21
CA TYR A 46 14.02 4.85 16.64
C TYR A 46 14.66 5.88 17.58
N HIS A 47 14.74 7.13 17.13
CA HIS A 47 15.23 8.26 17.92
C HIS A 47 14.47 9.54 17.52
N ASP A 48 14.40 10.52 18.42
CA ASP A 48 13.71 11.79 18.20
C ASP A 48 12.23 11.65 17.78
N GLY A 49 11.57 10.58 18.28
CA GLY A 49 10.17 10.28 17.99
C GLY A 49 9.90 9.77 16.56
N GLN A 50 10.93 9.41 15.80
CA GLN A 50 10.81 8.91 14.43
C GLN A 50 11.75 7.72 14.16
N PHE A 51 11.33 6.83 13.26
CA PHE A 51 12.19 5.76 12.80
C PHE A 51 13.15 6.27 11.72
N HIS A 52 14.45 6.11 11.95
CA HIS A 52 15.50 6.52 11.05
C HIS A 52 16.07 5.31 10.31
N ASN A 53 15.84 5.24 9.00
CA ASN A 53 16.49 4.21 8.17
C ASN A 53 18.02 4.39 8.17
N GLN A 54 18.75 3.28 8.25
CA GLN A 54 20.22 3.25 8.16
C GLN A 54 20.74 3.83 6.82
N LEU A 55 19.98 3.61 5.75
CA LEU A 55 20.28 4.14 4.42
C LEU A 55 19.36 5.33 4.15
N PRO A 56 19.90 6.47 3.68
CA PRO A 56 19.08 7.61 3.31
C PRO A 56 18.12 7.18 2.21
N THR A 57 16.83 7.09 2.56
CA THR A 57 15.75 6.80 1.61
C THR A 57 15.08 8.13 1.32
N PRO A 58 15.51 8.88 0.29
CA PRO A 58 14.83 10.10 -0.07
C PRO A 58 13.37 9.75 -0.40
N GLY A 59 12.42 10.46 0.19
CA GLY A 59 10.98 10.19 0.00
C GLY A 59 10.56 10.28 -1.47
N PHE A 60 11.35 10.95 -2.29
CA PHE A 60 11.26 10.92 -3.75
C PHE A 60 12.60 10.47 -4.33
N THR A 61 12.59 9.36 -5.05
CA THR A 61 13.76 8.90 -5.80
C THR A 61 13.93 9.76 -7.05
N GLY A 62 14.85 10.73 -7.00
CA GLY A 62 15.21 11.61 -8.12
C GLY A 62 15.09 13.10 -7.80
N GLN A 63 15.76 13.96 -8.58
CA GLN A 63 15.65 15.43 -8.47
C GLN A 63 14.31 15.96 -9.01
N LYS A 64 13.20 15.26 -8.75
CA LYS A 64 11.86 15.59 -9.25
C LYS A 64 11.04 16.20 -8.14
N ASN A 65 10.44 17.35 -8.42
CA ASN A 65 9.47 17.97 -7.53
C ASN A 65 8.23 17.07 -7.39
N MET A 66 7.51 17.18 -6.27
CA MET A 66 6.36 16.33 -5.93
C MET A 66 5.34 16.26 -7.09
N LEU A 67 5.00 17.40 -7.71
CA LEU A 67 4.09 17.44 -8.87
C LEU A 67 4.58 16.63 -10.07
N ALA A 68 5.89 16.66 -10.35
CA ALA A 68 6.47 15.87 -11.44
C ALA A 68 6.41 14.36 -11.12
N ALA A 69 6.61 13.96 -9.87
CA ALA A 69 6.44 12.58 -9.44
C ALA A 69 4.97 12.10 -9.56
N TRP A 70 4.01 12.95 -9.19
CA TRP A 70 2.57 12.67 -9.37
C TRP A 70 2.20 12.53 -10.84
N TRP A 71 2.69 13.43 -11.70
CA TRP A 71 2.46 13.36 -13.14
C TRP A 71 3.06 12.09 -13.75
N ASP A 72 4.32 11.80 -13.43
CA ASP A 72 5.00 10.60 -13.89
C ASP A 72 4.27 9.34 -13.43
N PHE A 73 3.75 9.30 -12.20
CA PHE A 73 2.98 8.16 -11.70
C PHE A 73 1.71 7.92 -12.53
N LEU A 74 1.00 8.98 -12.93
CA LEU A 74 -0.24 8.89 -13.70
C LEU A 74 -0.01 8.58 -15.18
N VAL A 75 1.08 9.08 -15.77
CA VAL A 75 1.32 9.03 -17.22
C VAL A 75 2.30 7.93 -17.64
N THR A 76 3.20 7.50 -16.75
CA THR A 76 4.22 6.50 -17.09
C THR A 76 3.60 5.13 -17.26
N LYS A 77 3.70 4.58 -18.48
CA LYS A 77 3.41 3.16 -18.73
C LYS A 77 4.61 2.33 -18.30
N ARG A 78 4.43 1.49 -17.27
CA ARG A 78 5.43 0.54 -16.82
C ARG A 78 5.40 -0.70 -17.72
N GLU A 79 6.39 -0.81 -18.60
CA GLU A 79 6.62 -2.03 -19.36
C GLU A 79 6.88 -3.18 -18.38
N ASN A 80 6.28 -4.35 -18.63
CA ASN A 80 6.34 -5.55 -17.77
C ASN A 80 5.64 -5.45 -16.39
N ALA A 81 4.75 -4.48 -16.18
CA ALA A 81 3.93 -4.44 -14.95
C ALA A 81 3.03 -5.67 -14.79
N ARG A 82 2.73 -6.37 -15.89
CA ARG A 82 2.07 -7.67 -15.89
C ARG A 82 2.97 -8.68 -16.59
N PRO A 83 3.15 -9.87 -16.00
CA PRO A 83 3.90 -10.92 -16.66
C PRO A 83 3.17 -11.34 -17.94
N GLN A 84 3.92 -11.58 -19.02
CA GLN A 84 3.35 -11.99 -20.31
C GLN A 84 2.75 -13.40 -20.25
N GLN A 85 3.22 -14.22 -19.31
CA GLN A 85 2.71 -15.55 -19.04
C GLN A 85 2.20 -15.63 -17.59
N PRO A 86 1.10 -16.34 -17.32
CA PRO A 86 0.67 -16.61 -15.97
C PRO A 86 1.79 -17.23 -15.16
N LEU A 87 2.04 -16.73 -13.93
CA LEU A 87 2.99 -17.39 -13.05
C LEU A 87 2.49 -18.80 -12.73
N PRO A 88 3.37 -19.81 -12.63
CA PRO A 88 2.95 -21.15 -12.24
C PRO A 88 2.46 -21.13 -10.79
N LEU A 89 1.13 -21.24 -10.59
CA LEU A 89 0.53 -21.42 -9.28
C LEU A 89 0.48 -22.91 -8.94
N VAL A 90 1.16 -23.30 -7.87
CA VAL A 90 1.07 -24.67 -7.34
C VAL A 90 0.21 -24.63 -6.08
N ASN A 91 -1.06 -25.02 -6.20
CA ASN A 91 -1.92 -25.27 -5.04
C ASN A 91 -1.32 -26.40 -4.23
N THR A 92 -0.71 -26.04 -3.10
CA THR A 92 -0.10 -26.99 -2.17
C THR A 92 -0.89 -26.92 -0.89
N ASP A 93 -1.54 -28.01 -0.49
CA ASP A 93 -2.12 -28.11 0.84
C ASP A 93 -0.98 -28.01 1.86
N LEU A 94 -1.11 -27.07 2.80
CA LEU A 94 -0.15 -26.86 3.88
C LEU A 94 -0.55 -27.76 5.05
N PRO A 95 0.04 -28.96 5.25
CA PRO A 95 -0.14 -29.67 6.51
C PRO A 95 0.50 -28.82 7.62
N ALA A 96 -0.23 -28.65 8.71
CA ALA A 96 0.30 -28.00 9.91
C ALA A 96 1.60 -28.72 10.32
N SER A 97 2.70 -27.96 10.36
CA SER A 97 4.02 -28.40 10.84
C SER A 97 4.82 -29.38 9.95
N ARG A 98 5.62 -28.81 9.03
CA ARG A 98 7.03 -29.22 8.89
C ARG A 98 7.93 -28.03 9.22
N ARG A 99 8.49 -28.01 10.43
CA ARG A 99 9.49 -27.01 10.85
C ARG A 99 10.69 -27.06 9.89
N GLY A 100 11.10 -25.90 9.36
CA GLY A 100 12.35 -25.74 8.59
C GLY A 100 12.23 -25.57 7.07
N ARG A 101 11.04 -25.51 6.48
CA ARG A 101 10.88 -25.25 5.04
C ARG A 101 10.18 -23.92 4.78
N THR A 102 10.88 -22.94 4.24
CA THR A 102 10.30 -21.66 3.80
C THR A 102 9.68 -21.84 2.42
N ARG A 103 8.44 -21.37 2.24
CA ARG A 103 7.75 -21.37 0.96
C ARG A 103 7.17 -19.99 0.71
N TRP A 104 7.37 -19.47 -0.49
CA TRP A 104 6.83 -18.20 -0.91
C TRP A 104 5.32 -18.34 -1.20
N CYS A 105 4.48 -17.58 -0.48
CA CYS A 105 3.01 -17.58 -0.63
C CYS A 105 2.46 -16.40 -1.45
N GLY A 106 3.32 -15.58 -2.07
CA GLY A 106 2.92 -14.33 -2.72
C GLY A 106 3.20 -13.10 -1.85
N SER A 107 2.59 -11.96 -2.18
CA SER A 107 2.88 -10.68 -1.53
C SER A 107 2.26 -10.57 -0.14
N ALA A 108 3.12 -10.33 0.86
CA ALA A 108 2.81 -9.87 2.22
C ALA A 108 1.59 -10.55 2.89
N THR A 109 1.47 -11.86 2.76
CA THR A 109 0.47 -12.61 3.52
C THR A 109 1.02 -12.90 4.92
N PRO A 110 0.33 -12.52 6.00
CA PRO A 110 0.77 -12.84 7.35
C PRO A 110 0.85 -14.36 7.55
N PRO A 111 1.77 -14.86 8.39
CA PRO A 111 1.94 -16.28 8.62
C PRO A 111 0.61 -16.89 9.11
N GLY A 112 0.11 -17.90 8.39
CA GLY A 112 -1.17 -18.58 8.69
C GLY A 112 -2.31 -18.32 7.70
N PHE A 113 -2.18 -17.36 6.79
CA PHE A 113 -3.26 -16.94 5.87
C PHE A 113 -2.98 -17.21 4.38
N CYS A 114 -2.18 -18.23 4.05
CA CYS A 114 -2.04 -18.66 2.65
C CYS A 114 -3.29 -19.46 2.21
N SER A 115 -4.44 -18.81 2.07
CA SER A 115 -5.64 -19.40 1.46
C SER A 115 -6.02 -18.62 0.19
N TRP A 116 -5.82 -19.24 -0.97
CA TRP A 116 -6.26 -18.69 -2.24
C TRP A 116 -7.72 -19.10 -2.47
N ARG A 117 -8.66 -18.15 -2.43
CA ARG A 117 -10.02 -18.38 -2.94
C ARG A 117 -9.94 -18.36 -4.46
N ALA A 118 -9.97 -19.53 -5.09
CA ALA A 118 -10.12 -19.63 -6.54
C ALA A 118 -11.44 -18.98 -6.95
N SER A 119 -11.38 -17.83 -7.63
CA SER A 119 -12.53 -17.35 -8.38
C SER A 119 -12.49 -18.06 -9.73
N ALA A 120 -13.28 -19.12 -9.85
CA ALA A 120 -13.53 -19.78 -11.12
C ALA A 120 -14.38 -18.86 -12.00
N SER A 121 -13.96 -18.69 -13.26
CA SER A 121 -14.79 -18.23 -14.37
C SER A 121 -14.99 -19.39 -15.33
#